data_AF-A0A3N7HAV2-F1
#
_entry.id   AF-A0A3N7HAV2-F1
#
_cell.length_a   1.000
_cell.length_b   1.000
_cell.length_c   1.000
_cell.angle_alpha   90.00
_cell.angle_beta   90.00
_cell.angle_gamma   90.00
#
_symmetry.space_group_name_H-M   'P 1'
#
loop_
_entity.id
_entity.type
_entity.pdbx_description
1 polymer ?
#
loop_
_entity_poly.entity_id
_entity_poly.type
_entity_poly.pdbx_seq_one_letter_code
_entity_poly.pdbx_strand_id
1 'polypeptide(L)'
;MTNRIFWWIAIGLVGCWPSVLQAQLRFNVYSGGYLNVTDYGGYTTPDGGHQFHIQYQGQQIDEPNWAIRARINGQIRPVSGQNVSGLPFPADKLSFRFTHDNGNSPTLAEIGASTVFIPFNAAGETLLIPKSNASIRYQNSYGGSMQFNLYFAIQVAGGTYLDQFKNSAPYQIIVYAVPITFTMYNQEGNILGYQDVVYHIQVNQTLSGIPSAEPAYGIEVLGDAREGKLEFGSIGNYTEGVTVAYNDGLKINSNTGFSVAVKAVGPEMVSRSGGQGTLPVSVVHLRLYPGSSPA
;
A
#
# COMPACT_ATOMS: atom_id res chain seq x y z
N MET A 1 61.78 58.20 0.50
CA MET A 1 61.39 57.14 -0.45
C MET A 1 61.48 55.80 0.28
N THR A 2 60.35 55.08 0.39
CA THR A 2 60.19 53.60 0.42
C THR A 2 61.09 52.75 1.34
N ASN A 3 60.64 51.78 2.13
CA ASN A 3 59.35 51.12 2.28
C ASN A 3 59.36 50.36 3.63
N ARG A 4 58.23 50.35 4.34
CA ARG A 4 58.00 49.56 5.56
C ARG A 4 57.64 48.12 5.18
N ILE A 5 58.21 47.12 5.85
CA ILE A 5 57.67 45.74 5.85
C ILE A 5 57.59 45.27 7.30
N PHE A 6 56.38 45.26 7.84
CA PHE A 6 56.00 44.62 9.10
C PHE A 6 55.61 43.18 8.78
N TRP A 7 56.27 42.21 9.41
CA TRP A 7 55.84 40.82 9.41
C TRP A 7 54.79 40.62 10.50
N TRP A 8 53.58 40.24 10.12
CA TRP A 8 52.56 39.72 11.05
C TRP A 8 52.60 38.19 10.99
N ILE A 9 52.86 37.56 12.13
CA ILE A 9 52.64 36.12 12.32
C ILE A 9 51.17 35.94 12.70
N ALA A 10 50.37 35.40 11.77
CA ALA A 10 49.01 34.98 12.05
C ALA A 10 49.04 33.53 12.57
N ILE A 11 48.78 33.35 13.87
CA ILE A 11 48.53 32.04 14.46
C ILE A 11 47.09 31.65 14.10
N GLY A 12 46.93 30.74 13.13
CA GLY A 12 45.65 30.14 12.79
C GLY A 12 45.22 29.13 13.85
N LEU A 13 44.24 29.49 14.66
CA LEU A 13 43.48 28.53 15.47
C LEU A 13 42.62 27.68 14.52
N VAL A 14 43.12 26.50 14.16
CA VAL A 14 42.31 25.45 13.56
C VAL A 14 41.39 24.92 14.67
N GLY A 15 40.20 25.49 14.78
CA GLY A 15 39.13 24.92 15.57
C GLY A 15 38.76 23.56 14.98
N CYS A 16 39.09 22.49 15.68
CA CYS A 16 38.45 21.19 15.49
C CYS A 16 37.00 21.36 15.94
N TRP A 17 36.09 21.59 14.99
CA TRP A 17 34.66 21.49 15.26
C TRP A 17 34.40 20.01 15.57
N PRO A 18 33.88 19.64 16.75
CA PRO A 18 33.47 18.27 16.99
C PRO A 18 32.36 17.96 15.98
N SER A 19 32.62 17.01 15.09
CA SER A 19 31.59 16.40 14.26
C SER A 19 30.59 15.74 15.22
N VAL A 20 29.48 16.43 15.49
CA VAL A 20 28.32 15.83 16.14
C VAL A 20 27.79 14.78 15.17
N LEU A 21 28.15 13.52 15.40
CA LEU A 21 27.48 12.39 14.76
C LEU A 21 26.02 12.49 15.20
N GLN A 22 25.16 13.05 14.35
CA GLN A 22 23.72 13.02 14.59
C GLN A 22 23.30 11.55 14.63
N ALA A 23 22.76 11.14 15.77
CA ALA A 23 22.10 9.86 15.93
C ALA A 23 20.99 9.75 14.86
N GLN A 24 21.09 8.77 13.97
CA GLN A 24 20.17 8.62 12.85
C GLN A 24 19.46 7.28 12.93
N LEU A 25 18.12 7.33 12.90
CA LEU A 25 17.30 6.16 12.64
C LEU A 25 17.62 5.62 11.25
N ARG A 26 17.89 4.33 11.13
CA ARG A 26 18.17 3.67 9.85
C ARG A 26 17.07 2.67 9.55
N PHE A 27 16.53 2.79 8.35
CA PHE A 27 15.55 1.88 7.78
C PHE A 27 16.22 1.06 6.67
N ASN A 28 16.32 -0.25 6.87
CA ASN A 28 16.87 -1.16 5.88
C ASN A 28 15.83 -2.25 5.56
N VAL A 29 15.87 -2.75 4.33
CA VAL A 29 15.05 -3.83 3.83
C VAL A 29 16.01 -4.95 3.45
N TYR A 30 16.02 -6.03 4.23
CA TYR A 30 16.74 -7.24 3.87
C TYR A 30 15.78 -8.15 3.16
N SER A 31 15.90 -8.14 1.84
CA SER A 31 14.99 -8.81 0.96
C SER A 31 15.66 -9.06 -0.38
N GLY A 32 15.42 -10.23 -0.95
CA GLY A 32 15.84 -10.57 -2.29
C GLY A 32 15.30 -11.93 -2.67
N GLY A 33 15.32 -12.23 -3.97
CA GLY A 33 14.97 -13.56 -4.45
C GLY A 33 14.04 -13.54 -5.65
N TYR A 34 13.82 -14.76 -6.13
CA TYR A 34 12.93 -15.04 -7.23
C TYR A 34 11.58 -15.52 -6.71
N LEU A 35 10.51 -14.95 -7.25
CA LEU A 35 9.13 -15.39 -7.06
C LEU A 35 8.84 -16.44 -8.14
N ASN A 36 9.05 -17.71 -7.81
CA ASN A 36 9.02 -18.81 -8.76
C ASN A 36 7.61 -19.38 -8.90
N VAL A 37 6.89 -18.94 -9.93
CA VAL A 37 5.55 -19.41 -10.26
C VAL A 37 5.67 -20.68 -11.12
N THR A 38 5.46 -21.82 -10.49
CA THR A 38 5.57 -23.15 -11.12
C THR A 38 4.22 -23.84 -11.33
N ASP A 39 3.16 -23.29 -10.75
CA ASP A 39 1.80 -23.80 -10.83
C ASP A 39 0.77 -22.66 -10.88
N TYR A 40 -0.47 -22.99 -11.22
CA TYR A 40 -1.56 -22.01 -11.30
C TYR A 40 -2.05 -21.49 -9.94
N GLY A 41 -1.57 -22.03 -8.82
CA GLY A 41 -1.81 -21.53 -7.47
C GLY A 41 -0.99 -20.29 -7.12
N GLY A 42 -0.03 -19.90 -7.97
CA GLY A 42 0.81 -18.72 -7.77
C GLY A 42 2.06 -19.04 -6.96
N TYR A 43 2.56 -18.08 -6.19
CA TYR A 43 3.73 -18.28 -5.34
C TYR A 43 3.65 -17.39 -4.10
N THR A 44 4.07 -17.89 -2.95
CA THR A 44 4.25 -17.08 -1.74
C THR A 44 5.65 -17.35 -1.19
N THR A 45 6.38 -16.28 -0.89
CA THR A 45 7.72 -16.38 -0.31
C THR A 45 7.65 -17.03 1.08
N PRO A 46 8.63 -17.87 1.47
CA PRO A 46 8.67 -18.43 2.81
C PRO A 46 8.70 -17.37 3.91
N ASP A 47 8.07 -17.68 5.04
CA ASP A 47 8.11 -16.81 6.22
C ASP A 47 9.57 -16.61 6.69
N GLY A 48 9.92 -15.37 7.06
CA GLY A 48 11.28 -15.00 7.46
C GLY A 48 12.25 -14.71 6.30
N GLY A 49 11.84 -14.90 5.04
CA GLY A 49 12.67 -14.62 3.87
C GLY A 49 12.89 -13.13 3.59
N HIS A 50 12.06 -12.25 4.16
CA HIS A 50 12.13 -10.81 3.98
C HIS A 50 11.88 -10.08 5.29
N GLN A 51 12.59 -8.99 5.53
CA GLN A 51 12.42 -8.17 6.73
C GLN A 51 12.68 -6.69 6.51
N PHE A 52 11.91 -5.87 7.24
CA PHE A 52 12.32 -4.51 7.58
C PHE A 52 13.17 -4.57 8.84
N HIS A 53 14.37 -3.99 8.76
CA HIS A 53 15.29 -3.84 9.88
C HIS A 53 15.43 -2.36 10.22
N ILE A 54 14.89 -2.00 11.39
CA ILE A 54 14.91 -0.65 11.91
C ILE A 54 15.89 -0.61 13.06
N GLN A 55 16.85 0.30 12.99
CA GLN A 55 17.86 0.47 14.04
C GLN A 55 18.09 1.94 14.34
N TYR A 56 18.37 2.25 15.59
CA TYR A 56 18.75 3.59 16.04
C TYR A 56 19.95 3.47 16.96
N GLN A 57 20.91 4.39 16.80
CA GLN A 57 22.06 4.52 17.68
C GLN A 57 22.17 5.97 18.15
N GLY A 58 22.03 6.19 19.45
CA GLY A 58 22.02 7.52 20.05
C GLY A 58 21.50 7.54 21.48
N GLN A 59 21.15 8.74 21.96
CA GLN A 59 20.68 8.95 23.33
C GLN A 59 19.17 8.90 23.46
N GLN A 60 18.42 9.44 22.51
CA GLN A 60 16.97 9.46 22.56
C GLN A 60 16.32 9.57 21.19
N ILE A 61 15.21 8.84 21.01
CA ILE A 61 14.29 8.96 19.89
C ILE A 61 12.88 8.68 20.39
N ASP A 62 11.90 9.38 19.85
CA ASP A 62 10.47 9.08 20.01
C ASP A 62 9.77 9.48 18.70
N GLU A 63 9.56 8.51 17.82
CA GLU A 63 8.80 8.68 16.58
C GLU A 63 7.42 8.04 16.78
N PRO A 64 6.40 8.79 17.23
CA PRO A 64 5.03 8.31 17.30
C PRO A 64 4.39 8.27 15.91
N ASN A 65 3.32 7.48 15.75
CA ASN A 65 2.46 7.48 14.56
C ASN A 65 3.19 7.29 13.21
N TRP A 66 4.39 6.71 13.21
CA TRP A 66 5.17 6.46 12.00
C TRP A 66 4.42 5.49 11.06
N ALA A 67 4.81 5.51 9.78
CA ALA A 67 4.19 4.72 8.74
C ALA A 67 5.24 4.05 7.85
N ILE A 68 4.87 2.91 7.25
CA ILE A 68 5.63 2.28 6.16
C ILE A 68 4.72 2.11 4.96
N ARG A 69 5.22 2.53 3.79
CA ARG A 69 4.53 2.42 2.51
C ARG A 69 5.44 1.80 1.49
N ALA A 70 4.84 1.19 0.47
CA ALA A 70 5.57 0.65 -0.67
C ALA A 70 5.02 1.21 -1.97
N ARG A 71 5.90 1.42 -2.95
CA ARG A 71 5.52 1.88 -4.28
C ARG A 71 6.23 1.03 -5.32
N ILE A 72 5.47 0.48 -6.27
CA ILE A 72 6.07 -0.13 -7.46
C ILE A 72 6.51 1.00 -8.40
N ASN A 73 7.80 1.06 -8.70
CA ASN A 73 8.40 2.11 -9.50
C ASN A 73 8.27 1.79 -10.99
N GLY A 74 7.12 2.15 -11.57
CA GLY A 74 6.85 1.97 -12.98
C GLY A 74 6.22 0.61 -13.30
N GLN A 75 6.21 0.25 -14.57
CA GLN A 75 5.55 -0.96 -15.06
C GLN A 75 6.42 -2.20 -14.84
N ILE A 76 5.81 -3.30 -14.39
CA ILE A 76 6.49 -4.59 -14.25
C ILE A 76 6.65 -5.20 -15.65
N ARG A 77 7.86 -5.18 -16.19
CA ARG A 77 8.17 -5.63 -17.55
C ARG A 77 9.11 -6.83 -17.54
N PRO A 78 9.06 -7.68 -18.58
CA PRO A 78 10.02 -8.76 -18.71
C PRO A 78 11.42 -8.17 -18.91
N VAL A 79 12.38 -8.66 -18.13
CA VAL A 79 13.82 -8.43 -18.30
C VAL A 79 14.48 -9.57 -19.07
N SER A 80 13.79 -10.70 -19.22
CA SER A 80 14.17 -11.82 -20.07
C SER A 80 12.92 -12.52 -20.59
N GLY A 81 12.88 -12.84 -21.89
CA GLY A 81 11.71 -13.40 -22.57
C GLY A 81 10.71 -12.33 -23.03
N GLN A 82 9.67 -12.77 -23.73
CA GLN A 82 8.57 -11.90 -24.18
C GLN A 82 7.25 -12.57 -23.82
N ASN A 83 6.32 -11.86 -23.20
CA ASN A 83 5.08 -12.48 -22.78
C ASN A 83 4.06 -12.59 -23.90
N VAL A 84 3.10 -13.50 -23.75
CA VAL A 84 2.04 -13.73 -24.74
C VAL A 84 1.17 -12.49 -24.97
N SER A 85 0.84 -11.74 -23.91
CA SER A 85 -0.04 -10.57 -24.02
C SER A 85 0.64 -9.29 -24.54
N GLY A 86 1.97 -9.17 -24.41
CA GLY A 86 2.68 -7.91 -24.64
C GLY A 86 2.42 -6.83 -23.57
N LEU A 87 1.62 -7.13 -22.55
CA LEU A 87 1.26 -6.19 -21.48
C LEU A 87 2.21 -6.30 -20.28
N PRO A 88 2.38 -5.24 -19.47
CA PRO A 88 3.07 -5.35 -18.18
C PRO A 88 2.39 -6.35 -17.24
N PHE A 89 3.16 -7.02 -16.39
CA PHE A 89 2.61 -7.88 -15.35
C PHE A 89 1.73 -7.03 -14.41
N PRO A 90 0.51 -7.48 -14.07
CA PRO A 90 -0.43 -6.73 -13.25
C PRO A 90 0.07 -6.59 -11.81
N ALA A 91 0.26 -5.35 -11.37
CA ALA A 91 0.75 -5.05 -10.03
C ALA A 91 -0.22 -5.49 -8.92
N ASP A 92 -1.53 -5.48 -9.18
CA ASP A 92 -2.58 -5.94 -8.27
C ASP A 92 -2.56 -7.46 -8.02
N LYS A 93 -1.81 -8.22 -8.82
CA LYS A 93 -1.54 -9.65 -8.58
C LYS A 93 -0.36 -9.89 -7.65
N LEU A 94 0.30 -8.84 -7.20
CA LEU A 94 1.25 -8.91 -6.11
C LEU A 94 0.57 -8.47 -4.81
N SER A 95 0.84 -9.18 -3.72
CA SER A 95 0.37 -8.81 -2.40
C SER A 95 1.45 -8.99 -1.34
N PHE A 96 1.30 -8.27 -0.24
CA PHE A 96 2.22 -8.21 0.88
C PHE A 96 1.49 -8.59 2.16
N ARG A 97 2.13 -9.32 3.08
CA ARG A 97 1.66 -9.44 4.46
C ARG A 97 2.81 -9.46 5.44
N PHE A 98 2.59 -8.98 6.66
CA PHE A 98 3.48 -9.29 7.77
C PHE A 98 3.31 -10.75 8.19
N THR A 99 4.40 -11.38 8.62
CA THR A 99 4.40 -12.78 9.08
C THR A 99 4.65 -12.86 10.58
N HIS A 100 5.74 -12.27 11.05
CA HIS A 100 6.12 -12.23 12.46
C HIS A 100 7.10 -11.07 12.74
N ASP A 101 7.43 -10.85 14.01
CA ASP A 101 8.51 -9.97 14.45
C ASP A 101 9.55 -10.75 15.26
N ASN A 102 10.64 -10.10 15.65
CA ASN A 102 11.70 -10.69 16.48
C ASN A 102 11.48 -10.54 17.99
N GLY A 103 10.29 -10.11 18.44
CA GLY A 103 9.96 -9.88 19.85
C GLY A 103 10.52 -8.60 20.46
N ASN A 104 11.31 -7.81 19.71
CA ASN A 104 11.77 -6.51 20.17
C ASN A 104 10.69 -5.45 19.90
N SER A 105 10.40 -4.61 20.88
CA SER A 105 9.44 -3.52 20.70
C SER A 105 9.93 -2.45 19.72
N PRO A 106 9.03 -1.88 18.89
CA PRO A 106 7.61 -2.23 18.83
C PRO A 106 7.36 -3.51 17.99
N THR A 107 6.51 -4.40 18.50
CA THR A 107 6.07 -5.66 17.87
C THR A 107 4.95 -5.44 16.85
N LEU A 108 4.65 -6.43 16.00
CA LEU A 108 3.55 -6.32 15.02
C LEU A 108 2.19 -6.02 15.68
N ALA A 109 1.93 -6.62 16.85
CA ALA A 109 0.71 -6.38 17.60
C ALA A 109 0.64 -4.94 18.15
N GLU A 110 1.75 -4.44 18.70
CA GLU A 110 1.84 -3.09 19.25
C GLU A 110 1.67 -2.01 18.18
N ILE A 111 2.18 -2.23 16.96
CA ILE A 111 2.05 -1.27 15.86
C ILE A 111 0.71 -1.39 15.11
N GLY A 112 -0.10 -2.41 15.38
CA GLY A 112 -1.36 -2.67 14.69
C GLY A 112 -1.18 -3.15 13.25
N ALA A 113 -0.11 -3.90 12.97
CA ALA A 113 0.15 -4.44 11.64
C ALA A 113 -0.82 -5.58 11.28
N SER A 114 -1.25 -5.60 10.02
CA SER A 114 -2.10 -6.68 9.48
C SER A 114 -1.27 -7.86 9.00
N THR A 115 -1.71 -9.08 9.33
CA THR A 115 -1.17 -10.34 8.78
C THR A 115 -1.96 -10.83 7.56
N VAL A 116 -3.00 -10.08 7.15
CA VAL A 116 -3.75 -10.33 5.92
C VAL A 116 -2.99 -9.76 4.72
N PHE A 117 -3.10 -10.41 3.57
CA PHE A 117 -2.51 -9.93 2.33
C PHE A 117 -3.11 -8.58 1.89
N ILE A 118 -2.23 -7.61 1.66
CA ILE A 118 -2.50 -6.27 1.15
C ILE A 118 -2.04 -6.25 -0.32
N PRO A 119 -2.93 -6.08 -1.30
CA PRO A 119 -2.54 -6.01 -2.71
C PRO A 119 -1.74 -4.74 -2.99
N PHE A 120 -0.75 -4.84 -3.88
CA PHE A 120 -0.01 -3.67 -4.34
C PHE A 120 -0.87 -2.78 -5.24
N ASN A 121 -0.68 -1.47 -5.11
CA ASN A 121 -1.37 -0.46 -5.90
C ASN A 121 -0.54 -0.17 -7.15
N ALA A 122 -1.15 -0.33 -8.34
CA ALA A 122 -0.50 -0.06 -9.62
C ALA A 122 -0.22 1.43 -9.87
N ALA A 123 -0.99 2.32 -9.24
CA ALA A 123 -1.00 3.75 -9.55
C ALA A 123 -0.45 4.63 -8.42
N GLY A 124 -0.01 4.06 -7.30
CA GLY A 124 0.40 4.84 -6.14
C GLY A 124 1.07 4.03 -5.03
N GLU A 125 1.13 4.62 -3.84
CA GLU A 125 1.65 3.94 -2.66
C GLU A 125 0.63 2.94 -2.09
N THR A 126 1.11 1.76 -1.72
CA THR A 126 0.41 0.80 -0.87
C THR A 126 0.78 1.08 0.59
N LEU A 127 -0.23 1.24 1.43
CA LEU A 127 -0.04 1.44 2.87
C LEU A 127 0.21 0.07 3.53
N LEU A 128 1.43 -0.19 3.98
CA LEU A 128 1.78 -1.43 4.68
C LEU A 128 1.51 -1.28 6.18
N ILE A 129 2.00 -0.19 6.76
CA ILE A 129 1.63 0.32 8.08
C ILE A 129 1.10 1.74 7.85
N PRO A 130 -0.23 1.93 7.79
CA PRO A 130 -0.81 3.25 7.54
C PRO A 130 -0.45 4.27 8.62
N LYS A 131 -0.46 3.82 9.88
CA LYS A 131 -0.14 4.58 11.08
C LYS A 131 0.12 3.59 12.22
N SER A 132 1.30 3.64 12.81
CA SER A 132 1.64 2.77 13.94
C SER A 132 0.91 3.20 15.23
N ASN A 133 0.40 2.22 15.98
CA ASN A 133 -0.15 2.43 17.32
C ASN A 133 0.93 2.51 18.42
N ALA A 134 2.19 2.23 18.10
CA ALA A 134 3.32 2.31 19.02
C ALA A 134 4.49 3.13 18.45
N SER A 135 5.10 3.96 19.30
CA SER A 135 6.27 4.75 18.92
C SER A 135 7.52 3.87 18.72
N ILE A 136 8.42 4.33 17.84
CA ILE A 136 9.82 3.92 17.92
C ILE A 136 10.47 4.78 18.99
N ARG A 137 10.76 4.17 20.14
CA ARG A 137 11.25 4.90 21.31
C ARG A 137 12.50 4.26 21.89
N TYR A 138 13.50 5.10 22.16
CA TYR A 138 14.69 4.73 22.93
C TYR A 138 15.10 5.91 23.78
N GLN A 139 15.58 5.66 25.00
CA GLN A 139 16.13 6.70 25.87
C GLN A 139 17.23 6.11 26.76
N ASN A 140 18.46 6.61 26.63
CA ASN A 140 19.58 6.28 27.49
C ASN A 140 20.55 7.47 27.60
N SER A 141 20.76 7.96 28.81
CA SER A 141 21.65 9.10 29.11
C SER A 141 23.11 8.87 28.69
N TYR A 142 23.54 7.61 28.63
CA TYR A 142 24.90 7.22 28.23
C TYR A 142 25.00 6.85 26.75
N GLY A 143 23.89 6.97 26.01
CA GLY A 143 23.76 6.47 24.64
C GLY A 143 23.63 4.95 24.58
N GLY A 144 23.23 4.46 23.42
CA GLY A 144 23.20 3.04 23.10
C GLY A 144 22.47 2.79 21.78
N SER A 145 21.92 1.60 21.63
CA SER A 145 21.24 1.19 20.39
C SER A 145 19.93 0.47 20.67
N MET A 146 18.95 0.67 19.80
CA MET A 146 17.77 -0.18 19.68
C MET A 146 17.69 -0.75 18.26
N GLN A 147 17.08 -1.93 18.13
CA GLN A 147 16.74 -2.51 16.84
C GLN A 147 15.53 -3.44 16.96
N PHE A 148 14.72 -3.50 15.92
CA PHE A 148 13.64 -4.45 15.79
C PHE A 148 13.46 -4.84 14.32
N ASN A 149 12.95 -6.06 14.10
CA ASN A 149 12.76 -6.63 12.77
C ASN A 149 11.29 -6.97 12.58
N LEU A 150 10.74 -6.56 11.44
CA LEU A 150 9.39 -6.93 11.01
C LEU A 150 9.50 -7.79 9.77
N TYR A 151 9.13 -9.06 9.87
CA TYR A 151 9.22 -10.02 8.78
C TYR A 151 7.95 -10.01 7.95
N PHE A 152 8.10 -10.22 6.65
CA PHE A 152 6.99 -10.18 5.71
C PHE A 152 7.14 -11.22 4.61
N ALA A 153 6.02 -11.49 3.94
CA ALA A 153 5.94 -12.33 2.77
C ALA A 153 5.33 -11.54 1.59
N ILE A 154 5.78 -11.89 0.39
CA ILE A 154 5.19 -11.42 -0.87
C ILE A 154 4.54 -12.61 -1.55
N GLN A 155 3.36 -12.37 -2.12
CA GLN A 155 2.63 -13.36 -2.89
C GLN A 155 2.39 -12.85 -4.32
N VAL A 156 2.58 -13.76 -5.28
CA VAL A 156 2.03 -13.67 -6.63
C VAL A 156 0.74 -14.47 -6.63
N ALA A 157 -0.39 -13.82 -6.93
CA ALA A 157 -1.68 -14.48 -6.98
C ALA A 157 -1.70 -15.58 -8.04
N GLY A 158 -2.33 -16.72 -7.73
CA GLY A 158 -2.62 -17.75 -8.73
C GLY A 158 -3.78 -17.35 -9.66
N GLY A 159 -3.94 -18.09 -10.76
CA GLY A 159 -5.07 -17.95 -11.67
C GLY A 159 -4.73 -18.17 -13.14
N THR A 160 -5.77 -18.34 -13.96
CA THR A 160 -5.67 -18.49 -15.42
C THR A 160 -4.96 -17.33 -16.11
N TYR A 161 -4.98 -16.12 -15.53
CA TYR A 161 -4.32 -14.94 -16.09
C TYR A 161 -2.82 -15.19 -16.35
N LEU A 162 -2.17 -16.07 -15.58
CA LEU A 162 -0.77 -16.44 -15.74
C LEU A 162 -0.44 -16.96 -17.14
N ASP A 163 -1.41 -17.51 -17.88
CA ASP A 163 -1.21 -17.95 -19.28
C ASP A 163 -0.79 -16.81 -20.20
N GLN A 164 -1.32 -15.60 -19.96
CA GLN A 164 -0.97 -14.40 -20.72
C GLN A 164 0.44 -13.88 -20.38
N PHE A 165 0.99 -14.32 -19.26
CA PHE A 165 2.27 -13.88 -18.71
C PHE A 165 3.37 -14.95 -18.78
N LYS A 166 3.12 -16.06 -19.47
CA LYS A 166 4.15 -17.02 -19.90
C LYS A 166 4.98 -16.46 -21.06
N ASN A 167 6.13 -17.09 -21.33
CA ASN A 167 6.95 -16.75 -22.48
C ASN A 167 6.23 -17.16 -23.78
N SER A 168 6.27 -16.29 -24.79
CA SER A 168 5.78 -16.59 -26.13
C SER A 168 6.69 -17.60 -26.83
N ALA A 169 7.99 -17.59 -26.50
CA ALA A 169 8.95 -18.60 -26.95
C ALA A 169 8.73 -19.91 -26.17
N PRO A 170 8.58 -21.05 -26.85
CA PRO A 170 8.34 -22.33 -26.18
C PRO A 170 9.58 -22.76 -25.37
N TYR A 171 9.32 -23.49 -24.28
CA TYR A 171 10.33 -24.09 -23.38
C TYR A 171 11.26 -23.11 -22.65
N GLN A 172 10.96 -21.81 -22.62
CA GLN A 172 11.78 -20.81 -21.93
C GLN A 172 11.01 -20.16 -20.78
N ILE A 173 11.70 -19.97 -19.65
CA ILE A 173 11.17 -19.20 -18.52
C ILE A 173 11.22 -17.72 -18.89
N ILE A 174 10.16 -16.99 -18.53
CA ILE A 174 10.13 -15.52 -18.60
C ILE A 174 10.40 -14.93 -17.22
N VAL A 175 11.16 -13.84 -17.17
CA VAL A 175 11.55 -13.17 -15.92
C VAL A 175 11.10 -11.72 -15.97
N TYR A 176 10.31 -11.30 -14.98
CA TYR A 176 9.86 -9.92 -14.81
C TYR A 176 10.60 -9.25 -13.67
N ALA A 177 11.03 -8.00 -13.85
CA ALA A 177 11.56 -7.20 -12.75
C ALA A 177 10.46 -6.37 -12.09
N VAL A 178 10.39 -6.45 -10.76
CA VAL A 178 9.45 -5.71 -9.91
C VAL A 178 10.26 -4.74 -9.05
N PRO A 179 10.46 -3.50 -9.50
CA PRO A 179 11.14 -2.48 -8.71
C PRO A 179 10.18 -1.91 -7.66
N ILE A 180 10.52 -2.04 -6.38
CA ILE A 180 9.72 -1.55 -5.25
C ILE A 180 10.56 -0.60 -4.42
N THR A 181 10.08 0.63 -4.17
CA THR A 181 10.59 1.46 -3.07
C THR A 181 9.77 1.19 -1.83
N PHE A 182 10.44 0.85 -0.74
CA PHE A 182 9.84 0.93 0.60
C PHE A 182 10.27 2.23 1.25
N THR A 183 9.31 2.96 1.82
CA THR A 183 9.56 4.24 2.47
C THR A 183 8.93 4.26 3.86
N MET A 184 9.72 4.72 4.81
CA MET A 184 9.29 4.96 6.18
C MET A 184 9.09 6.46 6.39
N TYR A 185 7.97 6.82 7.02
CA TYR A 185 7.56 8.20 7.26
C TYR A 185 7.35 8.46 8.76
N ASN A 186 7.61 9.69 9.18
CA ASN A 186 7.20 10.17 10.50
C ASN A 186 5.73 10.63 10.49
N GLN A 187 5.23 11.12 11.63
CA GLN A 187 3.82 11.53 11.76
C GLN A 187 3.44 12.74 10.89
N GLU A 188 4.38 13.64 10.59
CA GLU A 188 4.16 14.79 9.72
C GLU A 188 4.25 14.43 8.22
N GLY A 189 4.60 13.17 7.90
CA GLY A 189 4.77 12.70 6.52
C GLY A 189 6.16 12.96 5.94
N ASN A 190 7.14 13.33 6.74
CA ASN A 190 8.54 13.43 6.32
C ASN A 190 9.17 12.03 6.22
N ILE A 191 10.07 11.84 5.25
CA ILE A 191 10.78 10.58 5.05
C ILE A 191 11.82 10.40 6.17
N LEU A 192 11.70 9.31 6.93
CA LEU A 192 12.69 8.85 7.90
C LEU A 192 13.77 7.97 7.24
N GLY A 193 13.39 7.25 6.18
CA GLY A 193 14.29 6.43 5.39
C GLY A 193 13.56 5.73 4.25
N TYR A 194 14.30 5.28 3.25
CA TYR A 194 13.75 4.52 2.12
C TYR A 194 14.79 3.55 1.57
N GLN A 195 14.32 2.52 0.87
CA GLN A 195 15.19 1.61 0.14
C GLN A 195 14.48 1.06 -1.10
N ASP A 196 15.20 1.04 -2.22
CA ASP A 196 14.78 0.39 -3.45
C ASP A 196 15.20 -1.08 -3.46
N VAL A 197 14.26 -1.96 -3.80
CA VAL A 197 14.46 -3.41 -3.91
C VAL A 197 13.87 -3.89 -5.22
N VAL A 198 14.61 -4.73 -5.96
CA VAL A 198 14.11 -5.34 -7.20
C VAL A 198 13.87 -6.83 -6.98
N TYR A 199 12.62 -7.25 -7.08
CA TYR A 199 12.25 -8.66 -7.09
C TYR A 199 12.16 -9.17 -8.52
N HIS A 200 12.29 -10.49 -8.68
CA HIS A 200 12.18 -11.13 -9.99
C HIS A 200 11.07 -12.18 -9.97
N ILE A 201 10.01 -11.99 -10.75
CA ILE A 201 8.99 -13.03 -10.95
C ILE A 201 9.47 -13.94 -12.07
N GLN A 202 9.58 -15.24 -11.80
CA GLN A 202 9.81 -16.26 -12.83
C GLN A 202 8.51 -17.00 -13.08
N VAL A 203 7.98 -16.92 -14.30
CA VAL A 203 6.81 -17.70 -14.70
C VAL A 203 7.30 -18.85 -15.56
N ASN A 204 7.13 -20.07 -15.06
CA ASN A 204 7.47 -21.26 -15.83
C ASN A 204 6.55 -21.43 -17.03
N GLN A 205 7.11 -21.95 -18.12
CA GLN A 205 6.34 -22.19 -19.35
C GLN A 205 5.21 -23.21 -19.12
N THR A 206 5.53 -24.28 -18.40
CA THR A 206 4.56 -25.28 -17.98
C THR A 206 4.23 -25.03 -16.52
N LEU A 207 2.99 -24.61 -16.27
CA LEU A 207 2.43 -24.50 -14.94
C LEU A 207 1.66 -25.79 -14.63
N SER A 208 1.91 -26.37 -13.47
CA SER A 208 1.12 -27.51 -12.97
C SER A 208 -0.15 -27.04 -12.24
N GLY A 209 -0.98 -27.98 -11.80
CA GLY A 209 -2.25 -27.70 -11.13
C GLY A 209 -3.39 -27.35 -12.10
N ILE A 210 -4.59 -27.20 -11.55
CA ILE A 210 -5.77 -26.79 -12.32
C ILE A 210 -5.85 -25.27 -12.25
N PRO A 211 -5.94 -24.56 -13.40
CA PRO A 211 -6.18 -23.13 -13.39
C PRO A 211 -7.47 -22.83 -12.63
N SER A 212 -7.36 -22.12 -11.51
CA SER A 212 -8.54 -21.56 -10.87
C SER A 212 -9.08 -20.46 -11.77
N ALA A 213 -10.38 -20.51 -12.07
CA ALA A 213 -11.04 -19.39 -12.75
C ALA A 213 -10.88 -18.16 -11.86
N GLU A 214 -10.40 -17.05 -12.42
CA GLU A 214 -10.42 -15.79 -11.69
C GLU A 214 -11.86 -15.50 -11.27
N PRO A 215 -12.10 -15.23 -9.98
CA PRO A 215 -13.40 -14.76 -9.57
C PRO A 215 -13.72 -13.45 -10.29
N ALA A 216 -14.85 -13.44 -10.99
CA ALA A 216 -15.38 -12.26 -11.63
C ALA A 216 -15.89 -11.31 -10.53
N TYR A 217 -15.01 -10.51 -9.95
CA TYR A 217 -15.44 -9.41 -9.07
C TYR A 217 -16.16 -8.36 -9.91
N GLY A 218 -17.32 -7.93 -9.46
CA GLY A 218 -18.11 -6.92 -10.17
C GLY A 218 -19.00 -6.14 -9.21
N ILE A 219 -19.06 -4.83 -9.42
CA ILE A 219 -20.03 -3.95 -8.76
C ILE A 219 -20.81 -3.22 -9.84
N GLU A 220 -22.13 -3.27 -9.75
CA GLU A 220 -23.01 -2.61 -10.69
C GLU A 220 -24.19 -1.99 -9.95
N VAL A 221 -24.43 -0.70 -10.15
CA VAL A 221 -25.68 -0.05 -9.73
C VAL A 221 -26.71 -0.32 -10.82
N LEU A 222 -27.88 -0.84 -10.46
CA LEU A 222 -28.90 -1.30 -11.42
C LEU A 222 -30.10 -0.36 -11.48
N GLY A 223 -30.74 -0.33 -12.65
CA GLY A 223 -32.01 0.36 -12.88
C GLY A 223 -32.03 1.81 -12.41
N ASP A 224 -33.14 2.19 -11.79
CA ASP A 224 -33.41 3.56 -11.31
C ASP A 224 -32.54 3.98 -10.13
N ALA A 225 -31.82 3.05 -9.48
CA ALA A 225 -30.87 3.38 -8.42
C ALA A 225 -29.69 4.23 -8.94
N ARG A 226 -29.38 4.19 -10.25
CA ARG A 226 -28.36 5.04 -10.88
C ARG A 226 -28.72 6.53 -10.80
N GLU A 227 -30.01 6.82 -10.84
CA GLU A 227 -30.54 8.18 -10.83
C GLU A 227 -31.67 8.32 -9.80
N GLY A 228 -31.36 7.93 -8.56
CA GLY A 228 -32.36 7.97 -7.50
C GLY A 228 -32.92 9.39 -7.25
N LYS A 229 -34.24 9.52 -7.21
CA LYS A 229 -34.95 10.79 -7.03
C LYS A 229 -35.68 10.84 -5.67
N LEU A 230 -35.54 11.98 -4.98
CA LEU A 230 -36.36 12.33 -3.82
C LEU A 230 -37.28 13.49 -4.22
N GLU A 231 -38.59 13.32 -4.05
CA GLU A 231 -39.59 14.31 -4.43
C GLU A 231 -40.27 14.94 -3.21
N PHE A 232 -40.09 16.26 -3.06
CA PHE A 232 -40.67 17.05 -1.97
C PHE A 232 -41.84 17.88 -2.49
N GLY A 233 -43.00 17.24 -2.66
CA GLY A 233 -44.20 17.85 -3.26
C GLY A 233 -45.25 18.35 -2.26
N SER A 234 -45.14 17.98 -0.98
CA SER A 234 -46.11 18.33 0.07
C SER A 234 -45.42 18.85 1.33
N ILE A 235 -46.13 19.62 2.17
CA ILE A 235 -45.63 20.04 3.49
C ILE A 235 -45.26 18.84 4.37
N GLY A 236 -46.02 17.75 4.29
CA GLY A 236 -45.75 16.52 5.03
C GLY A 236 -44.36 15.94 4.70
N ASN A 237 -43.93 16.03 3.43
CA ASN A 237 -42.62 15.55 3.00
C ASN A 237 -41.45 16.31 3.68
N TYR A 238 -41.67 17.55 4.12
CA TYR A 238 -40.65 18.35 4.82
C TYR A 238 -40.61 18.06 6.32
N THR A 239 -41.74 17.65 6.91
CA THR A 239 -41.83 17.33 8.34
C THR A 239 -41.51 15.88 8.66
N GLU A 240 -41.87 14.96 7.76
CA GLU A 240 -41.73 13.51 7.94
C GLU A 240 -40.55 12.93 7.17
N GLY A 241 -40.01 13.69 6.21
CA GLY A 241 -38.97 13.25 5.30
C GLY A 241 -39.52 12.45 4.11
N VAL A 242 -38.62 12.12 3.18
CA VAL A 242 -38.93 11.31 1.99
C VAL A 242 -38.03 10.09 1.98
N THR A 243 -38.63 8.90 1.84
CA THR A 243 -37.89 7.64 1.67
C THR A 243 -38.22 7.07 0.30
N VAL A 244 -37.19 6.58 -0.39
CA VAL A 244 -37.32 5.85 -1.65
C VAL A 244 -36.53 4.55 -1.57
N ALA A 245 -37.06 3.48 -2.15
CA ALA A 245 -36.44 2.16 -2.17
C ALA A 245 -36.26 1.70 -3.61
N TYR A 246 -35.04 1.22 -3.92
CA TYR A 246 -34.71 0.63 -5.22
C TYR A 246 -34.39 -0.84 -5.02
N ASN A 247 -35.34 -1.71 -5.40
CA ASN A 247 -35.13 -3.15 -5.33
C ASN A 247 -34.00 -3.56 -6.26
N ASP A 248 -33.11 -4.42 -5.76
CA ASP A 248 -31.94 -4.91 -6.47
C ASP A 248 -31.05 -3.79 -7.07
N GLY A 249 -31.04 -2.61 -6.44
CA GLY A 249 -30.35 -1.41 -6.94
C GLY A 249 -28.81 -1.51 -6.94
N LEU A 250 -28.23 -2.50 -6.25
CA LEU A 250 -26.79 -2.77 -6.23
C LEU A 250 -26.55 -4.27 -6.40
N LYS A 251 -25.84 -4.64 -7.45
CA LYS A 251 -25.37 -6.01 -7.70
C LYS A 251 -23.88 -6.11 -7.40
N ILE A 252 -23.53 -7.10 -6.59
CA ILE A 252 -22.14 -7.42 -6.25
C ILE A 252 -21.88 -8.87 -6.63
N ASN A 253 -20.88 -9.10 -7.46
CA ASN A 253 -20.32 -10.41 -7.72
C ASN A 253 -19.00 -10.52 -6.94
N SER A 254 -18.93 -11.47 -6.01
CA SER A 254 -17.74 -11.74 -5.21
C SER A 254 -17.77 -13.19 -4.73
N ASN A 255 -16.63 -13.85 -4.74
CA ASN A 255 -16.43 -15.17 -4.14
C ASN A 255 -15.76 -15.10 -2.75
N THR A 256 -15.49 -13.90 -2.24
CA THR A 256 -14.96 -13.64 -0.88
C THR A 256 -15.85 -12.63 -0.15
N GLY A 257 -15.67 -12.51 1.17
CA GLY A 257 -16.31 -11.45 1.95
C GLY A 257 -15.97 -10.06 1.40
N PHE A 258 -16.93 -9.14 1.43
CA PHE A 258 -16.80 -7.79 0.89
C PHE A 258 -17.40 -6.75 1.84
N SER A 259 -17.00 -5.49 1.67
CA SER A 259 -17.58 -4.33 2.34
C SER A 259 -17.87 -3.24 1.32
N VAL A 260 -18.98 -2.51 1.49
CA VAL A 260 -19.41 -1.43 0.59
C VAL A 260 -19.29 -0.11 1.33
N ALA A 261 -18.48 0.80 0.79
CA ALA A 261 -18.39 2.17 1.27
C ALA A 261 -19.02 3.11 0.23
N VAL A 262 -19.91 3.99 0.69
CA VAL A 262 -20.55 5.01 -0.14
C VAL A 262 -19.97 6.37 0.24
N LYS A 263 -19.54 7.14 -0.76
CA LYS A 263 -19.01 8.48 -0.58
C LYS A 263 -19.76 9.45 -1.48
N ALA A 264 -20.21 10.55 -0.91
CA ALA A 264 -20.75 11.64 -1.70
C ALA A 264 -19.67 12.39 -2.47
N VAL A 265 -20.02 12.84 -3.68
CA VAL A 265 -19.12 13.58 -4.57
C VAL A 265 -19.05 15.07 -4.19
N GLY A 266 -20.10 15.59 -3.54
CA GLY A 266 -20.17 16.97 -3.05
C GLY A 266 -20.89 17.07 -1.70
N PRO A 267 -20.81 18.23 -1.04
CA PRO A 267 -21.42 18.45 0.28
C PRO A 267 -22.96 18.54 0.22
N GLU A 268 -23.53 18.81 -0.95
CA GLU A 268 -24.95 19.06 -1.15
C GLU A 268 -25.49 18.33 -2.39
N MET A 269 -26.75 17.91 -2.32
CA MET A 269 -27.56 17.52 -3.47
C MET A 269 -28.27 18.76 -4.02
N VAL A 270 -28.15 19.01 -5.32
CA VAL A 270 -28.80 20.14 -5.98
C VAL A 270 -30.05 19.66 -6.70
N SER A 271 -31.18 20.35 -6.50
CA SER A 271 -32.43 20.03 -7.18
C SER A 271 -32.28 20.13 -8.69
N ARG A 272 -32.62 19.04 -9.41
CA ARG A 272 -32.71 19.04 -10.87
C ARG A 272 -33.87 19.88 -11.40
N SER A 273 -34.95 20.05 -10.61
CA SER A 273 -36.08 20.92 -10.95
C SER A 273 -35.90 22.28 -10.31
N GLY A 274 -35.62 23.30 -11.12
CA GLY A 274 -35.60 24.70 -10.68
C GLY A 274 -34.29 25.21 -10.07
N GLY A 275 -33.26 24.36 -9.88
CA GLY A 275 -31.86 24.76 -9.64
C GLY A 275 -31.55 25.56 -8.36
N GLN A 276 -32.54 25.87 -7.54
CA GLN A 276 -32.40 26.76 -6.37
C GLN A 276 -32.50 26.04 -5.02
N GLY A 277 -32.97 24.78 -5.00
CA GLY A 277 -33.04 23.97 -3.78
C GLY A 277 -31.77 23.14 -3.59
N THR A 278 -31.13 23.27 -2.43
CA THR A 278 -30.02 22.41 -2.01
C THR A 278 -30.42 21.60 -0.78
N LEU A 279 -29.93 20.36 -0.72
CA LEU A 279 -30.10 19.49 0.44
C LEU A 279 -28.70 19.03 0.90
N PRO A 280 -28.27 19.35 2.12
CA PRO A 280 -27.00 18.86 2.64
C PRO A 280 -26.96 17.32 2.63
N VAL A 281 -25.85 16.73 2.18
CA VAL A 281 -25.72 15.27 2.19
C VAL A 281 -25.74 14.71 3.62
N SER A 282 -25.36 15.51 4.63
CA SER A 282 -25.38 15.11 6.03
C SER A 282 -26.75 14.72 6.57
N VAL A 283 -27.84 15.16 5.91
CA VAL A 283 -29.23 14.79 6.28
C VAL A 283 -29.77 13.63 5.45
N VAL A 284 -28.97 13.08 4.52
CA VAL A 284 -29.34 11.95 3.68
C VAL A 284 -28.82 10.66 4.30
N HIS A 285 -29.73 9.72 4.54
CA HIS A 285 -29.38 8.41 5.06
C HIS A 285 -29.56 7.35 3.98
N LEU A 286 -28.48 6.62 3.70
CA LEU A 286 -28.50 5.47 2.78
C LEU A 286 -28.40 4.19 3.59
N ARG A 287 -29.28 3.23 3.30
CA ARG A 287 -29.26 1.91 3.90
C ARG A 287 -29.37 0.84 2.82
N LEU A 288 -28.48 -0.13 2.89
CA LEU A 288 -28.52 -1.31 2.03
C LEU A 288 -29.20 -2.46 2.78
N TYR A 289 -30.06 -3.18 2.07
CA TYR A 289 -30.67 -4.41 2.54
C TYR A 289 -30.25 -5.55 1.60
N PRO A 290 -30.17 -6.80 2.08
CA PRO A 290 -29.97 -7.96 1.21
C PRO A 290 -31.04 -7.98 0.12
N GLY A 291 -30.60 -7.98 -1.14
CA GLY A 291 -31.48 -8.07 -2.31
C GLY A 291 -31.90 -9.51 -2.60
N SER A 292 -32.62 -9.68 -3.71
CA SER A 292 -33.03 -10.99 -4.22
C SER A 292 -31.80 -11.77 -4.65
N SER A 293 -31.58 -12.99 -4.15
CA SER A 293 -30.52 -13.86 -4.70
C SER A 293 -30.95 -14.33 -6.08
N PRO A 294 -30.20 -14.04 -7.17
CA PRO A 294 -30.42 -14.74 -8.42
C PRO A 294 -30.12 -16.23 -8.19
N ALA A 295 -31.00 -17.08 -8.72
CA ALA A 295 -30.81 -18.53 -8.77
C ALA A 295 -29.69 -18.91 -9.75
#